data_AF-A0A7X9PIZ9-F1
#
_entry.id   AF-A0A7X9PIZ9-F1
#
_cell.length_a   1.000
_cell.length_b   1.000
_cell.length_c   1.000
_cell.angle_alpha   90.00
_cell.angle_beta   90.00
_cell.angle_gamma   90.00
#
_symmetry.space_group_name_H-M   'P 1'
#
loop_
_entity.id
_entity.type
_entity.pdbx_description
1 polymer ?
#
loop_
_entity_poly.entity_id
_entity_poly.type
_entity_poly.pdbx_seq_one_letter_code
_entity_poly.pdbx_strand_id
1 'polypeptide(L)'
;MKFGIDKRIITLSAQILSKAISREEALIQINKPPFIIDSIEDDISYVIKKLKLDRKDFDKAFKAENKFFYDYPSYYPLIKKFSGLGKTLSMKIFEFKPGIFEAIEQNI
;
A
#
# COMPACT_ATOMS: atom_id res chain seq x y z
N MET A 1 -8.39 8.03 -6.50
CA MET A 1 -7.46 7.13 -5.78
C MET A 1 -7.18 7.74 -4.42
N LYS A 2 -7.47 7.06 -3.30
CA LYS A 2 -7.41 7.65 -1.96
C LYS A 2 -5.98 7.84 -1.44
N PHE A 3 -5.17 6.78 -1.39
CA PHE A 3 -3.80 6.79 -0.84
C PHE A 3 -2.69 7.11 -1.85
N GLY A 4 -3.03 7.46 -3.09
CA GLY A 4 -2.02 7.71 -4.14
C GLY A 4 -1.21 6.49 -4.60
N ILE A 5 -1.62 5.27 -4.20
CA ILE A 5 -0.93 4.03 -4.55
C ILE A 5 -1.59 3.36 -5.75
N ASP A 6 -0.87 3.28 -6.87
CA ASP A 6 -1.28 2.52 -8.05
C ASP A 6 -0.62 1.14 -8.09
N LYS A 7 -1.41 0.08 -7.81
CA LYS A 7 -0.92 -1.30 -7.85
C LYS A 7 -0.46 -1.73 -9.25
N ARG A 8 -0.94 -1.09 -10.32
CA ARG A 8 -0.53 -1.40 -11.69
C ARG A 8 0.97 -1.18 -11.87
N ILE A 9 1.58 -0.22 -11.17
CA ILE A 9 3.03 0.02 -11.21
C ILE A 9 3.79 -1.24 -10.81
N ILE A 10 3.40 -1.87 -9.70
CA ILE A 10 4.04 -3.08 -9.17
C ILE A 10 3.85 -4.24 -10.15
N THR A 11 2.62 -4.45 -10.62
CA THR A 11 2.29 -5.54 -11.55
C THR A 11 3.04 -5.41 -12.88
N LEU A 12 3.01 -4.22 -13.50
CA LEU A 12 3.68 -3.96 -14.77
C LEU A 12 5.20 -4.05 -14.62
N SER A 13 5.77 -3.60 -13.49
CA SER A 13 7.21 -3.73 -13.23
C SER A 13 7.64 -5.19 -13.15
N ALA A 14 6.83 -6.05 -12.52
CA ALA A 14 7.08 -7.49 -12.48
C ALA A 14 7.01 -8.13 -13.87
N GLN A 15 6.07 -7.68 -14.72
CA GLN A 15 5.94 -8.17 -16.10
C GLN A 15 7.10 -7.74 -17.01
N ILE A 16 7.63 -6.53 -16.81
CA ILE A 16 8.87 -6.08 -17.49
C ILE A 16 10.04 -6.97 -17.06
N LEU A 17 10.18 -7.22 -15.75
CA LEU A 17 11.26 -8.05 -15.21
C LEU A 17 11.22 -9.49 -15.74
N SER A 18 10.01 -10.04 -15.92
CA SER A 18 9.80 -11.37 -16.49
C SER A 18 9.86 -11.41 -18.03
N LYS A 19 10.11 -10.27 -18.69
CA LYS A 19 10.10 -10.11 -20.16
C LYS A 19 8.76 -10.45 -20.81
N ALA A 20 7.66 -10.39 -20.06
CA ALA A 20 6.32 -10.63 -20.58
C ALA A 20 5.80 -9.46 -21.42
N ILE A 21 6.22 -8.23 -21.09
CA ILE A 21 5.91 -7.00 -21.84
C ILE A 21 7.15 -6.10 -21.90
N SER A 22 7.19 -5.18 -22.87
CA SER A 22 8.19 -4.12 -22.92
C SER A 22 7.85 -2.95 -21.97
N ARG A 23 8.84 -2.09 -21.72
CA ARG A 23 8.64 -0.87 -20.92
C ARG A 23 7.65 0.07 -21.60
N GLU A 24 7.71 0.17 -22.92
CA GLU A 24 6.85 1.02 -23.75
C GLU A 24 5.40 0.57 -23.65
N GLU A 25 5.15 -0.75 -23.71
CA GLU A 25 3.82 -1.33 -23.54
C GLU A 25 3.27 -1.07 -22.14
N ALA A 26 4.08 -1.23 -21.10
CA ALA A 26 3.70 -0.90 -19.73
C ALA A 26 3.30 0.58 -19.57
N LEU A 27 4.05 1.50 -20.18
CA LEU A 27 3.74 2.92 -20.17
C LEU A 27 2.44 3.24 -20.92
N ILE A 28 2.14 2.53 -22.01
CA ILE A 28 0.84 2.69 -22.70
C ILE A 28 -0.30 2.24 -21.78
N GLN A 29 -0.14 1.13 -21.05
CA GLN A 29 -1.15 0.62 -20.15
C GLN A 29 -1.40 1.53 -18.94
N ILE A 30 -0.34 2.08 -18.33
CA ILE A 30 -0.49 2.93 -17.14
C ILE A 30 -1.18 4.26 -17.44
N ASN A 31 -1.01 4.77 -18.65
CA ASN A 31 -1.65 5.99 -19.14
C ASN A 31 -3.15 5.83 -19.40
N LYS A 32 -3.66 4.60 -19.49
CA LYS A 32 -5.09 4.35 -19.61
C LYS A 32 -5.78 4.55 -18.24
N PRO A 33 -7.03 5.05 -18.21
CA PRO A 33 -7.78 5.16 -16.97
C PRO A 33 -7.89 3.77 -16.30
N PRO A 34 -7.69 3.67 -14.98
CA PRO A 34 -7.66 2.39 -14.28
C PRO A 34 -9.03 1.70 -14.17
N PHE A 35 -10.12 2.45 -14.33
CA PHE A 35 -11.49 1.97 -14.16
C PHE A 35 -12.37 2.56 -15.26
N ILE A 36 -13.44 1.83 -15.58
CA ILE A 36 -14.54 2.33 -16.40
C ILE A 36 -15.37 3.25 -15.51
N ILE A 37 -15.50 4.52 -15.87
CA ILE A 37 -16.12 5.55 -15.02
C ILE A 37 -17.55 5.14 -14.62
N ASP A 38 -18.29 4.56 -15.57
CA ASP A 38 -19.69 4.17 -15.39
C ASP A 38 -19.88 3.03 -14.38
N SER A 39 -18.85 2.23 -14.09
CA SER A 39 -18.95 1.10 -13.14
C SER A 39 -18.58 1.48 -11.70
N ILE A 40 -17.98 2.65 -11.47
CA ILE A 40 -17.43 3.02 -10.15
C ILE A 40 -18.52 3.09 -9.08
N GLU A 41 -19.67 3.65 -9.43
CA GLU A 41 -20.78 3.83 -8.48
C GLU A 41 -21.43 2.49 -8.09
N ASP A 42 -21.51 1.56 -9.05
CA ASP A 42 -22.00 0.20 -8.82
C ASP A 42 -21.05 -0.58 -7.89
N ASP A 43 -19.75 -0.47 -8.12
CA ASP A 43 -18.72 -1.08 -7.26
C ASP A 43 -18.78 -0.53 -5.83
N ILE A 44 -18.90 0.79 -5.67
CA ILE A 44 -19.06 1.44 -4.37
C ILE A 44 -20.32 0.93 -3.68
N SER A 45 -21.45 0.90 -4.39
CA SER A 45 -22.74 0.43 -3.85
C SER A 45 -22.67 -1.04 -3.42
N TYR A 46 -21.99 -1.88 -4.19
CA TYR A 46 -21.74 -3.28 -3.86
C TYR A 46 -20.92 -3.42 -2.57
N VAL A 47 -19.82 -2.67 -2.44
CA VAL A 47 -18.94 -2.70 -1.25
C VAL A 47 -19.67 -2.21 -0.01
N ILE A 48 -20.38 -1.09 -0.09
CA ILE A 48 -21.17 -0.52 1.01
C ILE A 48 -22.19 -1.54 1.51
N LYS A 49 -22.92 -2.19 0.58
CA LYS A 49 -23.89 -3.24 0.91
C LYS A 49 -23.23 -4.45 1.59
N LYS A 50 -22.09 -4.91 1.09
CA LYS A 50 -21.38 -6.09 1.64
C LYS A 50 -20.77 -5.83 3.02
N LEU A 51 -20.27 -4.63 3.25
CA LEU A 51 -19.67 -4.22 4.51
C LEU A 51 -20.70 -3.65 5.51
N LYS A 52 -21.98 -3.57 5.12
CA LYS A 52 -23.08 -3.01 5.93
C LYS A 52 -22.77 -1.60 6.42
N LEU A 53 -22.23 -0.77 5.54
CA LEU A 53 -21.91 0.63 5.83
C LEU A 53 -23.06 1.55 5.45
N ASP A 54 -23.18 2.70 6.11
CA ASP A 54 -23.99 3.80 5.60
C ASP A 54 -23.21 4.56 4.51
N ARG A 55 -23.92 5.04 3.47
CA ARG A 55 -23.30 5.78 2.38
C ARG A 55 -22.61 7.06 2.86
N LYS A 56 -23.22 7.79 3.79
CA LYS A 56 -22.65 9.04 4.31
C LYS A 56 -21.38 8.77 5.10
N ASP A 57 -21.35 7.70 5.89
CA ASP A 57 -20.16 7.32 6.65
C ASP A 57 -19.02 6.88 5.74
N PHE A 58 -19.34 6.12 4.68
CA PHE A 58 -18.37 5.77 3.64
C PHE A 58 -17.77 7.03 2.98
N ASP A 59 -18.62 7.94 2.50
CA ASP A 59 -18.16 9.16 1.82
C ASP A 59 -17.34 10.07 2.74
N LYS A 60 -17.77 10.19 4.01
CA LYS A 60 -17.03 10.93 5.05
C LYS A 60 -15.66 10.31 5.28
N ALA A 61 -15.59 8.99 5.45
CA ALA A 61 -14.34 8.29 5.63
C ALA A 61 -13.46 8.36 4.37
N PHE A 62 -14.04 8.29 3.17
CA PHE A 62 -13.31 8.32 1.91
C PHE A 62 -12.65 9.68 1.64
N LYS A 63 -13.35 10.78 1.96
CA LYS A 63 -12.87 12.16 1.80
C LYS A 63 -12.00 12.65 2.96
N ALA A 64 -11.99 11.94 4.10
CA ALA A 64 -11.12 12.27 5.22
C ALA A 64 -9.63 12.15 4.82
N GLU A 65 -8.80 12.88 5.56
CA GLU A 65 -7.34 12.80 5.42
C GLU A 65 -6.85 11.36 5.53
N ASN A 66 -5.88 11.02 4.69
CA ASN A 66 -5.24 9.71 4.74
C ASN A 66 -4.43 9.59 6.02
N LYS A 67 -4.68 8.51 6.75
CA LYS A 67 -3.88 8.11 7.90
C LYS A 67 -3.14 6.82 7.58
N PHE A 68 -1.89 6.77 7.97
CA PHE A 68 -1.04 5.58 7.93
C PHE A 68 -1.03 4.91 9.30
N PHE A 69 -0.44 3.71 9.38
CA PHE A 69 -0.48 2.93 10.62
C PHE A 69 0.22 3.64 11.79
N TYR A 70 1.21 4.49 11.52
CA TYR A 70 1.95 5.26 12.53
C TYR A 70 1.17 6.45 13.10
N ASP A 71 0.06 6.85 12.47
CA ASP A 71 -0.84 7.90 13.00
C ASP A 71 -1.74 7.39 14.13
N TYR A 72 -1.75 6.08 14.37
CA TYR A 72 -2.53 5.44 15.41
C TYR A 72 -1.64 4.96 16.57
N PRO A 73 -2.15 4.95 17.82
CA PRO A 73 -1.40 4.47 18.98
C PRO A 73 -0.91 3.03 18.77
N SER A 74 0.41 2.84 18.83
CA SER A 74 1.03 1.53 18.68
C SER A 74 2.40 1.50 19.36
N TYR A 75 3.00 0.32 19.46
CA TYR A 75 4.38 0.16 19.93
C TYR A 75 5.43 0.59 18.88
N TYR A 76 5.02 0.99 17.67
CA TYR A 76 5.94 1.33 16.59
C TYR A 76 6.95 2.45 16.95
N PRO A 77 6.58 3.57 17.61
CA PRO A 77 7.56 4.58 18.00
C PRO A 77 8.65 4.05 18.95
N LEU A 78 8.27 3.15 19.87
CA LEU A 78 9.18 2.51 20.79
C LEU A 78 10.14 1.58 20.03
N ILE A 79 9.60 0.73 19.17
CA ILE A 79 10.38 -0.21 18.34
C ILE A 79 11.34 0.56 17.42
N LYS A 80 10.87 1.63 16.77
CA LYS A 80 11.69 2.49 15.90
C LYS A 80 12.86 3.10 16.67
N LYS A 81 12.64 3.60 17.89
CA LYS A 81 13.68 4.18 18.75
C LYS A 81 14.79 3.18 19.11
N PHE A 82 14.43 1.92 19.37
CA PHE A 82 15.37 0.87 19.77
C PHE A 82 15.85 -0.03 18.61
N SER A 83 15.44 0.28 17.38
CA SER A 83 15.73 -0.53 16.19
C SER A 83 17.22 -0.71 15.90
N GLY A 84 18.06 0.29 16.18
CA GLY A 84 19.51 0.20 15.96
C GLY A 84 20.18 -0.87 16.83
N LEU A 85 19.84 -0.90 18.12
CA LEU A 85 20.33 -1.91 19.07
C LEU A 85 19.77 -3.30 18.71
N GLY A 86 18.48 -3.36 18.42
CA GLY A 86 17.80 -4.60 18.02
C GLY A 86 18.40 -5.21 16.74
N LYS A 87 18.75 -4.37 15.75
CA LYS A 87 19.34 -4.82 14.48
C LYS A 87 20.71 -5.47 14.70
N THR A 88 21.59 -4.86 15.49
CA THR A 88 22.93 -5.41 15.75
C THR A 88 22.84 -6.74 16.50
N LEU A 89 21.92 -6.86 17.44
CA LEU A 89 21.69 -8.13 18.15
C LEU A 89 21.06 -9.18 17.22
N SER A 90 20.07 -8.80 16.42
CA SER A 90 19.38 -9.73 15.53
C SER A 90 20.28 -10.26 14.43
N MET A 91 21.19 -9.43 13.86
CA MET A 91 22.14 -9.90 12.85
C MET A 91 23.18 -10.90 13.40
N LYS A 92 23.34 -10.99 14.73
CA LYS A 92 24.18 -12.02 15.36
C LYS A 92 23.43 -13.34 15.60
N ILE A 93 22.10 -13.27 15.68
CA ILE A 93 21.22 -14.43 15.97
C ILE A 93 20.70 -15.03 14.65
N PHE A 94 20.37 -14.19 13.68
CA PHE A 94 19.81 -14.56 12.40
C PHE A 94 20.86 -14.35 11.31
N GLU A 95 20.98 -15.31 10.40
CA GLU A 95 21.87 -15.23 9.22
C GLU A 95 21.36 -14.25 8.14
N PHE A 96 20.14 -13.72 8.31
CA PHE A 96 19.50 -12.78 7.40
C PHE A 96 18.97 -11.57 8.18
N LYS A 97 18.83 -10.43 7.50
CA LYS A 97 18.24 -9.22 8.07
C LYS A 97 16.73 -9.43 8.29
N PRO A 98 16.22 -9.35 9.53
CA PRO A 98 14.79 -9.49 9.76
C PRO A 98 14.00 -8.34 9.11
N GLY A 99 12.86 -8.66 8.50
CA GLY A 99 12.05 -7.70 7.73
C GLY A 99 11.54 -6.50 8.53
N ILE A 100 11.43 -6.62 9.86
CA ILE A 100 11.03 -5.50 10.73
C ILE A 100 12.04 -4.34 10.67
N PHE A 101 13.34 -4.62 10.60
CA PHE A 101 14.36 -3.59 10.51
C PHE A 101 14.44 -2.98 9.12
N GLU A 102 14.11 -3.75 8.10
CA GLU A 102 13.98 -3.26 6.73
C GLU A 102 12.80 -2.29 6.59
N ALA A 103 11.64 -2.64 7.15
CA ALA A 103 10.47 -1.76 7.18
C ALA A 103 10.77 -0.42 7.87
N ILE A 104 11.48 -0.45 9.00
CA ILE A 104 11.86 0.76 9.76
C ILE A 104 12.83 1.65 8.96
N GLU A 105 13.79 1.07 8.24
CA GLU A 105 14.74 1.82 7.40
C GLU A 105 14.09 2.44 6.16
N GLN A 106 13.09 1.77 5.57
CA GLN A 106 12.34 2.29 4.43
C GLN A 106 11.41 3.46 4.81
N ASN A 107 11.37 3.87 6.09
CA ASN A 107 10.43 4.87 6.61
C ASN A 107 8.98 4.60 6.19
N ILE A 108 8.65 3.31 6.03
CA ILE A 108 7.28 2.86 5.87
C ILE A 108 6.66 2.84 7.26
#